data_AF-A0A427T0E8-F1
#
_entry.id   AF-A0A427T0E8-F1
#
_cell.length_a   1.000
_cell.length_b   1.000
_cell.length_c   1.000
_cell.angle_alpha   90.00
_cell.angle_beta   90.00
_cell.angle_gamma   90.00
#
_symmetry.space_group_name_H-M   'P 1'
#
loop_
_entity.id
_entity.type
_entity.pdbx_description
1 polymer ?
#
loop_
_entity_poly.entity_id
_entity_poly.type
_entity_poly.pdbx_seq_one_letter_code
_entity_poly.pdbx_strand_id
1 'polypeptide(L)'
;MSTPAGHDVTLRLGQEAAVQGKDLTVRYVRVVSDSRCRPNMTCVWQGEATLAFLLKEPGRGEGTTAELHSGPRTGPQETTFAASRVELVSVSVDGQEATVRIS
;
A
#
# COMPACT_ATOMS: atom_id res chain seq x y z
N MET A 1 -9.81 12.66 3.38
CA MET A 1 -9.66 12.04 4.71
C MET A 1 -8.20 12.12 5.08
N SER A 2 -7.88 12.59 6.28
CA SER A 2 -6.50 12.79 6.71
C SER A 2 -6.25 11.94 7.95
N THR A 3 -5.20 11.12 7.95
CA THR A 3 -4.97 10.09 8.99
C THR A 3 -3.70 10.38 9.77
N PRO A 4 -3.67 10.25 11.12
CA PRO A 4 -2.46 10.50 11.90
C PRO A 4 -1.31 9.57 11.51
N ALA A 5 -0.08 10.07 11.58
CA ALA A 5 1.12 9.21 11.51
C ALA A 5 1.14 8.17 12.65
N GLY A 6 1.76 7.02 12.40
CA GLY A 6 1.83 5.87 13.32
C GLY A 6 0.63 4.93 13.28
N HIS A 7 -0.29 5.10 12.32
CA HIS A 7 -1.55 4.36 12.26
C HIS A 7 -1.73 3.61 10.95
N ASP A 8 -2.57 2.57 11.02
CA ASP A 8 -3.01 1.79 9.86
C ASP A 8 -4.07 2.58 9.09
N VAL A 9 -3.85 2.72 7.78
CA VAL A 9 -4.70 3.47 6.86
C VAL A 9 -5.24 2.52 5.81
N THR A 10 -6.56 2.33 5.79
CA THR A 10 -7.23 1.57 4.74
C THR A 10 -7.59 2.49 3.57
N LEU A 11 -7.08 2.14 2.39
CA LEU A 11 -7.30 2.83 1.13
C LEU A 11 -8.06 1.93 0.16
N ARG A 12 -9.09 2.47 -0.48
CA ARG A 12 -9.72 1.85 -1.65
C ARG A 12 -8.89 2.10 -2.91
N LEU A 13 -9.03 1.26 -3.92
CA LEU A 13 -8.41 1.44 -5.22
C LEU A 13 -8.75 2.83 -5.79
N GLY A 14 -7.74 3.61 -6.15
CA GLY A 14 -7.88 4.99 -6.61
C GLY A 14 -7.99 6.03 -5.50
N GLN A 15 -8.20 5.62 -4.24
CA GLN A 15 -8.30 6.52 -3.09
C GLN A 15 -6.93 7.01 -2.65
N GLU A 16 -6.92 8.24 -2.16
CA GLU A 16 -5.76 8.92 -1.61
C GLU A 16 -6.04 9.32 -0.15
N ALA A 17 -5.03 9.22 0.71
CA ALA A 17 -5.05 9.74 2.07
C ALA A 17 -3.82 10.61 2.30
N ALA A 18 -4.07 11.78 2.89
CA ALA A 18 -3.01 12.64 3.42
C ALA A 18 -2.69 12.21 4.86
N VAL A 19 -1.41 12.11 5.19
CA VAL A 19 -0.96 11.73 6.53
C VAL A 19 -0.86 13.00 7.37
N GLN A 20 -1.67 13.12 8.42
CA GLN A 20 -1.57 14.24 9.36
C GLN A 20 -0.26 14.13 10.17
N GLY A 21 0.44 15.25 10.27
CA GLY A 21 1.73 15.34 10.99
C GLY A 21 2.95 14.96 10.15
N LYS A 22 2.76 14.51 8.90
CA LYS A 22 3.84 14.33 7.92
C LYS A 22 3.44 14.96 6.60
N ASP A 23 4.40 15.48 5.86
CA ASP A 23 4.14 15.99 4.50
C ASP A 23 4.08 14.82 3.51
N LEU A 24 3.14 13.92 3.72
CA LEU A 24 3.02 12.68 2.96
C LEU A 24 1.59 12.46 2.51
N THR A 25 1.45 12.14 1.25
CA THR A 25 0.19 11.72 0.64
C THR A 25 0.39 10.36 0.01
N VAL A 26 -0.47 9.41 0.38
CA VAL A 26 -0.43 8.03 -0.11
C VAL A 26 -1.68 7.75 -0.91
N ARG A 27 -1.51 7.38 -2.18
CA ARG A 27 -2.61 6.99 -3.06
C ARG A 27 -2.46 5.55 -3.50
N TYR A 28 -3.52 4.77 -3.36
CA TYR A 28 -3.56 3.44 -3.93
C TYR A 28 -3.89 3.54 -5.43
N VAL A 29 -2.94 3.20 -6.29
CA VAL A 29 -3.06 3.42 -7.74
C VAL A 29 -3.70 2.23 -8.43
N ARG A 30 -3.09 1.05 -8.28
CA ARG A 30 -3.51 -0.16 -8.98
C ARG A 30 -2.96 -1.42 -8.33
N VAL A 31 -3.60 -2.55 -8.60
CA VAL A 31 -2.99 -3.88 -8.45
C VAL A 31 -2.05 -4.09 -9.64
N VAL A 32 -0.78 -4.40 -9.38
CA VAL A 32 0.22 -4.73 -10.42
C VAL A 32 0.11 -6.20 -10.79
N SER A 33 0.02 -7.06 -9.78
CA SER A 33 -0.16 -8.50 -9.94
C SER A 33 -0.93 -9.03 -8.74
N ASP A 34 -1.84 -9.96 -8.95
CA ASP A 34 -2.49 -10.68 -7.86
C ASP A 34 -2.53 -12.17 -8.19
N SER A 35 -1.57 -12.89 -7.60
CA SER A 35 -1.47 -14.33 -7.71
C SER A 35 -2.08 -15.05 -6.50
N ARG A 36 -2.73 -14.31 -5.59
CA ARG A 36 -3.36 -14.89 -4.40
C ARG A 36 -4.53 -15.76 -4.82
N CYS A 37 -4.73 -16.85 -4.10
CA CYS A 37 -5.89 -17.68 -4.32
C CYS A 37 -7.14 -17.07 -3.70
N ARG A 38 -8.21 -17.06 -4.49
CA ARG A 38 -9.53 -16.62 -4.02
C ARG A 38 -10.12 -17.67 -3.07
N PRO A 39 -10.96 -17.25 -2.10
CA PRO A 39 -11.75 -18.19 -1.31
C PRO A 39 -12.56 -19.07 -2.28
N ASN A 40 -12.53 -20.38 -2.04
CA ASN A 40 -13.06 -21.48 -2.87
C ASN A 40 -12.11 -22.06 -3.94
N MET A 41 -10.85 -21.65 -4.00
CA MET A 41 -9.83 -22.35 -4.80
C MET A 41 -8.91 -23.17 -3.90
N THR A 42 -8.73 -24.46 -4.22
CA THR A 42 -7.70 -25.31 -3.60
C THR A 42 -6.33 -24.82 -4.06
N CYS A 43 -5.74 -23.95 -3.26
CA CYS A 43 -4.46 -23.34 -3.54
C CYS A 43 -3.34 -24.27 -3.07
N VAL A 44 -2.49 -24.75 -3.99
CA VAL A 44 -1.31 -25.55 -3.62
C VAL A 44 -0.21 -24.64 -3.03
N TRP A 45 -0.14 -23.37 -3.46
CA TRP A 45 0.80 -22.36 -2.96
C TRP A 45 0.09 -21.01 -2.79
N GLN A 46 0.05 -20.45 -1.58
CA GLN A 46 -0.41 -19.07 -1.39
C GLN A 46 0.50 -18.11 -2.17
N GLY A 47 0.02 -17.64 -3.33
CA GLY A 47 0.66 -16.57 -4.08
C GLY A 47 0.59 -15.24 -3.33
N GLU A 48 1.20 -14.22 -3.91
CA GLU A 48 1.28 -12.87 -3.35
C GLU A 48 0.64 -11.86 -4.31
N ALA A 49 0.20 -10.73 -3.76
CA ALA A 49 -0.23 -9.58 -4.52
C ALA A 49 0.81 -8.47 -4.45
N THR A 50 1.02 -7.81 -5.57
CA THR A 50 1.83 -6.61 -5.72
C THR A 50 0.91 -5.44 -6.02
N LEU A 51 1.02 -4.39 -5.20
CA LEU A 51 0.18 -3.21 -5.26
C LEU A 51 1.05 -1.98 -5.50
N ALA A 52 0.62 -1.10 -6.39
CA ALA A 52 1.31 0.16 -6.65
C ALA A 52 0.66 1.30 -5.84
N PHE A 53 1.49 1.99 -5.07
CA PHE A 53 1.13 3.17 -4.29
C PHE A 53 1.90 4.38 -4.79
N LEU A 54 1.20 5.48 -5.02
CA LEU A 54 1.80 6.77 -5.35
C LEU A 54 1.99 7.55 -4.07
N LEU A 55 3.25 7.84 -3.75
CA LEU A 55 3.68 8.62 -2.60
C LEU A 55 4.03 10.03 -3.09
N LYS A 56 3.50 11.05 -2.45
CA LYS A 56 3.77 12.46 -2.76
C LYS A 56 4.10 13.23 -1.51
N GLU A 57 5.03 14.18 -1.64
CA GLU A 57 5.41 15.14 -0.60
C GLU A 57 5.00 16.55 -1.10
N PRO A 58 3.76 16.98 -0.86
CA PRO A 58 3.22 18.22 -1.39
C PRO A 58 4.09 19.46 -1.12
N GLY A 59 4.69 19.58 0.06
CA GLY A 59 5.55 20.70 0.42
C GLY A 59 6.90 20.72 -0.28
N ARG A 60 7.40 19.57 -0.78
CA ARG A 60 8.57 19.52 -1.69
C ARG A 60 8.22 19.47 -3.17
N GLY A 61 6.97 19.10 -3.50
CA GLY A 61 6.55 18.82 -4.88
C GLY A 61 7.12 17.53 -5.45
N GLU A 62 7.67 16.65 -4.61
CA GLU A 62 8.22 15.36 -5.03
C GLU A 62 7.14 14.28 -5.02
N GLY A 63 7.29 13.28 -5.89
CA GLY A 63 6.42 12.12 -5.91
C GLY A 63 7.07 10.91 -6.55
N THR A 64 6.80 9.74 -5.99
CA THR A 64 7.30 8.46 -6.49
C THR A 64 6.22 7.40 -6.44
N THR A 65 6.29 6.41 -7.32
CA THR A 65 5.44 5.22 -7.25
C THR A 65 6.24 4.09 -6.62
N ALA A 66 5.73 3.54 -5.53
CA ALA A 66 6.30 2.39 -4.86
C ALA A 66 5.41 1.16 -5.07
N GLU A 67 6.04 0.03 -5.34
CA GLU A 67 5.37 -1.26 -5.40
C GLU A 67 5.58 -1.99 -4.07
N LEU A 68 4.49 -2.34 -3.41
CA LEU A 68 4.50 -3.06 -2.15
C LEU A 68 3.89 -4.44 -2.33
N HIS A 69 4.51 -5.42 -1.70
CA HIS A 69 4.19 -6.83 -1.85
C HIS A 69 3.47 -7.36 -0.61
N SER A 70 2.43 -8.18 -0.81
CA SER A 70 1.64 -8.75 0.29
C SER A 70 2.38 -9.86 1.05
N GLY A 71 3.57 -10.25 0.58
CA GLY A 71 4.44 -11.21 1.24
C GLY A 71 5.90 -11.00 0.82
N PRO A 72 6.84 -11.69 1.48
CA PRO A 72 8.27 -11.46 1.31
C PRO A 72 8.87 -12.15 0.07
N ARG A 73 8.13 -13.01 -0.65
CA ARG A 73 8.70 -13.82 -1.74
C ARG A 73 8.86 -13.03 -3.03
N THR A 74 7.95 -12.10 -3.29
CA THR A 74 7.89 -11.37 -4.56
C THR A 74 8.55 -10.00 -4.49
N GLY A 75 8.83 -9.48 -3.28
CA GLY A 75 9.53 -8.21 -3.11
C GLY A 75 9.34 -7.57 -1.73
N PRO A 76 9.72 -6.29 -1.59
CA PRO A 76 9.64 -5.58 -0.32
C PRO A 76 8.18 -5.28 0.06
N GLN A 77 7.85 -5.48 1.33
CA GLN A 77 6.51 -5.18 1.86
C GLN A 77 6.39 -3.72 2.33
N GLU A 78 7.51 -2.99 2.32
CA GLU A 78 7.62 -1.63 2.80
C GLU A 78 8.49 -0.77 1.90
N THR A 79 8.31 0.53 2.02
CA THR A 79 9.14 1.55 1.39
C THR A 79 9.30 2.75 2.32
N THR A 80 10.28 3.59 2.03
CA THR A 80 10.52 4.81 2.80
C THR A 80 10.48 6.01 1.87
N PHE A 81 9.67 7.01 2.22
CA PHE A 81 9.54 8.25 1.46
C PHE A 81 9.21 9.41 2.42
N ALA A 82 9.77 10.60 2.16
CA ALA A 82 9.60 11.78 3.02
C ALA A 82 9.85 11.50 4.53
N ALA A 83 10.94 10.78 4.85
CA ALA A 83 11.28 10.31 6.21
C ALA A 83 10.15 9.52 6.91
N SER A 84 9.29 8.87 6.13
CA SER A 84 8.16 8.06 6.59
C SER A 84 8.28 6.66 6.03
N ARG A 85 8.06 5.65 6.86
CA ARG A 85 7.96 4.26 6.41
C ARG A 85 6.51 3.97 6.06
N VAL A 86 6.28 3.39 4.89
CA VAL A 86 4.97 2.93 4.42
C VAL A 86 5.05 1.43 4.21
N GLU A 87 4.33 0.67 5.02
CA GLU A 87 4.33 -0.79 5.02
C GLU A 87 2.95 -1.30 4.63
N LEU A 88 2.87 -2.28 3.73
CA LEU A 88 1.63 -2.97 3.41
C LEU A 88 1.30 -3.99 4.50
N VAL A 89 0.23 -3.74 5.25
CA VAL A 89 -0.22 -4.60 6.36
C VAL A 89 -1.15 -5.69 5.85
N SER A 90 -2.12 -5.31 5.02
CA SER A 90 -3.11 -6.24 4.49
C SER A 90 -3.71 -5.75 3.18
N VAL A 91 -4.26 -6.68 2.41
CA VAL A 91 -4.99 -6.38 1.18
C VAL A 91 -6.23 -7.27 1.13
N SER A 92 -7.37 -6.70 0.75
CA SER A 92 -8.63 -7.43 0.58
C SER A 92 -8.50 -8.51 -0.48
N VAL A 93 -9.37 -9.52 -0.39
CA VAL A 93 -9.36 -10.68 -1.29
C VAL A 93 -9.50 -10.28 -2.76
N ASP A 94 -10.28 -9.24 -3.05
CA ASP A 94 -10.54 -8.71 -4.38
C ASP A 94 -9.53 -7.63 -4.83
N GLY A 95 -8.58 -7.26 -3.97
CA GLY A 95 -7.60 -6.20 -4.21
C GLY A 95 -8.21 -4.80 -4.33
N GLN A 96 -9.48 -4.60 -3.92
CA GLN A 96 -10.12 -3.28 -3.94
C GLN A 96 -9.76 -2.42 -2.73
N GLU A 97 -9.32 -3.04 -1.63
CA GLU A 97 -8.94 -2.37 -0.39
C GLU A 97 -7.56 -2.83 0.06
N ALA A 98 -6.72 -1.88 0.47
CA ALA A 98 -5.41 -2.16 1.03
C ALA A 98 -5.18 -1.33 2.28
N THR A 99 -4.64 -1.95 3.32
CA THR A 99 -4.25 -1.29 4.56
C THR A 99 -2.75 -1.11 4.58
N VAL A 100 -2.31 0.13 4.71
CA VAL A 100 -0.91 0.50 4.85
C VAL A 100 -0.65 1.11 6.22
N ARG A 101 0.45 0.73 6.86
CA ARG A 101 0.93 1.33 8.09
C ARG A 101 1.93 2.42 7.75
N ILE A 102 1.75 3.58 8.35
CA ILE A 102 2.68 4.71 8.19
C ILE A 102 3.33 4.98 9.53
N SER A 103 4.65 4.92 9.63
CA SER A 103 5.43 5.23 10.86
C SER A 103 6.52 6.25 10.61
#